data_AF-A0AAW9EYD3-F1
#
_entry.id   AF-A0AAW9EYD3-F1
#
_cell.length_a   1.000
_cell.length_b   1.000
_cell.length_c   1.000
_cell.angle_alpha   90.00
_cell.angle_beta   90.00
_cell.angle_gamma   90.00
#
_symmetry.space_group_name_H-M   'P 1'
#
loop_
_entity.id
_entity.type
_entity.pdbx_description
1 polymer ?
#
loop_
_entity_poly.entity_id
_entity_poly.type
_entity_poly.pdbx_seq_one_letter_code
_entity_poly.pdbx_strand_id
1 'polypeptide(L)'
;MQQDDFAVKIKNEMSRIGWSLNDFVMEYDKYHSYKSKLTIDSLKKQLSRKTTNQALLKNYLNFIYQHETWRKLDNIKPLFIDDELEGEFILEMAKISCEITKTLKKT
;
A
#
# COMPACT_ATOMS: atom_id res chain seq x y z
N MET A 1 17.29 7.16 5.80
CA MET A 1 16.25 6.15 5.52
C MET A 1 15.04 6.44 6.38
N GLN A 2 14.00 7.03 5.79
CA GLN A 2 12.68 7.05 6.42
C GLN A 2 12.22 5.59 6.50
N GLN A 3 11.91 5.12 7.69
CA GLN A 3 11.44 3.76 7.88
C GLN A 3 10.04 3.68 7.27
N ASP A 4 9.94 3.10 6.08
CA ASP A 4 8.68 2.81 5.42
C ASP A 4 7.81 1.99 6.39
N ASP A 5 6.79 2.60 6.98
CA ASP A 5 5.91 1.92 7.93
C ASP A 5 4.91 1.05 7.14
N PHE A 6 5.41 -0.05 6.59
CA PHE A 6 4.61 -1.03 5.85
C PHE A 6 3.46 -1.55 6.70
N ALA A 7 3.60 -1.62 8.03
CA ALA A 7 2.52 -2.07 8.91
C ALA A 7 1.34 -1.09 8.91
N VAL A 8 1.60 0.22 8.92
CA VAL A 8 0.55 1.25 8.76
C VAL A 8 -0.07 1.17 7.36
N LYS A 9 0.75 1.05 6.31
CA LYS A 9 0.25 0.94 4.92
C LYS A 9 -0.66 -0.28 4.74
N ILE A 10 -0.26 -1.44 5.25
CA ILE A 10 -1.08 -2.66 5.20
C ILE A 10 -2.43 -2.42 5.86
N LYS A 11 -2.47 -1.81 7.06
CA LYS A 11 -3.74 -1.50 7.75
C LYS A 11 -4.62 -0.56 6.94
N ASN A 12 -4.02 0.46 6.32
CA ASN A 12 -4.75 1.44 5.50
C ASN A 12 -5.34 0.78 4.25
N GLU A 13 -4.54 -0.02 3.52
CA GLU A 13 -5.00 -0.70 2.32
C GLU A 13 -6.04 -1.77 2.63
N MET A 14 -5.88 -2.52 3.72
CA MET A 14 -6.93 -3.43 4.21
C MET A 14 -8.22 -2.69 4.51
N SER A 15 -8.15 -1.56 5.22
CA SER A 15 -9.34 -0.75 5.52
C SER A 15 -10.00 -0.20 4.25
N ARG A 16 -9.20 0.22 3.26
CA ARG A 16 -9.66 0.74 1.96
C ARG A 16 -10.46 -0.29 1.18
N ILE A 17 -10.07 -1.56 1.24
CA ILE A 17 -10.76 -2.66 0.54
C ILE A 17 -11.79 -3.38 1.42
N GLY A 18 -12.04 -2.88 2.64
CA GLY A 18 -13.02 -3.43 3.58
C GLY A 18 -12.62 -4.77 4.21
N TRP A 19 -11.31 -5.05 4.32
CA TRP A 19 -10.80 -6.29 4.92
C TRP A 19 -10.51 -6.18 6.41
N SER A 20 -10.98 -7.17 7.16
CA SER A 20 -10.53 -7.47 8.52
C SER A 20 -9.21 -8.26 8.52
N LEU A 21 -8.62 -8.45 9.71
CA LEU A 21 -7.47 -9.36 9.88
C LEU A 21 -7.82 -10.80 9.48
N ASN A 22 -9.07 -11.23 9.70
CA ASN A 22 -9.50 -12.57 9.34
C ASN A 22 -9.56 -12.73 7.82
N ASP A 23 -10.13 -11.75 7.12
CA ASP A 23 -10.22 -11.75 5.65
C ASP A 23 -8.82 -11.81 5.04
N PHE A 24 -7.88 -10.99 5.55
CA PHE A 24 -6.50 -11.05 5.09
C PHE A 24 -5.90 -12.44 5.27
N VAL A 25 -6.03 -13.05 6.44
CA VAL A 25 -5.43 -14.38 6.71
C VAL A 25 -6.02 -15.44 5.78
N MET A 26 -7.35 -15.43 5.59
CA MET A 26 -8.04 -16.36 4.69
C MET A 26 -7.59 -16.20 3.24
N GLU A 27 -7.56 -14.98 2.72
CA GLU A 27 -7.16 -14.73 1.32
C GLU A 27 -5.66 -14.96 1.11
N TYR A 28 -4.83 -14.65 2.11
CA TYR A 28 -3.39 -14.90 2.06
C TYR A 28 -3.06 -16.40 2.05
N ASP A 29 -3.84 -17.20 2.79
CA ASP A 29 -3.70 -18.66 2.77
C ASP A 29 -4.15 -19.25 1.42
N LYS A 30 -5.28 -18.80 0.87
CA LYS A 30 -5.72 -19.15 -0.50
C LYS A 30 -4.65 -18.83 -1.54
N TYR A 31 -4.06 -17.63 -1.48
CA TYR A 31 -2.98 -17.21 -2.38
C TYR A 31 -1.75 -18.14 -2.30
N HIS A 32 -1.48 -18.74 -1.14
CA HIS A 32 -0.43 -19.74 -0.93
C HIS A 32 -0.94 -21.19 -1.06
N SER A 33 -2.07 -21.43 -1.72
CA SER A 33 -2.65 -22.76 -1.90
C SER A 33 -2.88 -23.53 -0.59
N TYR A 34 -3.35 -22.82 0.45
CA TYR A 34 -3.64 -23.35 1.79
C TYR A 34 -2.43 -23.92 2.55
N LYS A 35 -1.23 -23.43 2.21
CA LYS A 35 0.04 -23.81 2.86
C LYS A 35 0.57 -22.72 3.79
N SER A 36 -0.14 -21.60 3.93
CA SER A 36 0.28 -20.55 4.83
C SER A 36 0.10 -21.00 6.27
N LYS A 37 1.11 -20.73 7.11
CA LYS A 37 1.00 -20.89 8.57
C LYS A 37 0.60 -19.58 9.26
N LEU A 38 0.13 -18.60 8.49
CA LEU A 38 -0.27 -17.30 9.01
C LEU A 38 -1.57 -17.45 9.80
N THR A 39 -1.57 -16.95 11.04
CA THR A 39 -2.77 -16.85 11.89
C THR A 39 -3.09 -15.39 12.21
N ILE A 40 -4.32 -15.10 12.63
CA ILE A 40 -4.77 -13.75 13.03
C ILE A 40 -3.84 -13.17 14.10
N ASP A 41 -3.52 -13.94 15.14
CA ASP A 41 -2.64 -13.49 16.22
C ASP A 41 -1.21 -13.21 15.74
N SER A 42 -0.69 -14.05 14.84
CA SER A 42 0.64 -13.84 14.27
C SER A 42 0.69 -12.58 13.41
N LEU A 43 -0.33 -12.35 12.57
CA LEU A 43 -0.47 -11.15 11.74
C LEU A 43 -0.59 -9.91 12.63
N LYS A 44 -1.44 -9.94 13.65
CA LYS A 44 -1.61 -8.83 14.61
C LYS A 44 -0.29 -8.47 15.30
N LYS A 45 0.51 -9.47 15.71
CA LYS A 45 1.84 -9.25 16.29
C LYS A 45 2.82 -8.66 15.27
N GLN A 46 2.83 -9.18 14.04
CA GLN A 46 3.68 -8.70 12.96
C GLN A 46 3.38 -7.23 12.59
N LEU A 47 2.09 -6.84 12.55
CA LEU A 47 1.66 -5.48 12.23
C LEU A 47 1.73 -4.47 13.40
N SER A 48 2.13 -4.89 14.59
CA SER A 48 2.26 -4.02 15.77
C SER A 48 3.70 -3.83 16.24
N ARG A 49 4.57 -4.82 16.00
CA ARG A 49 5.97 -4.76 16.42
C ARG A 49 6.81 -3.97 15.42
N LYS A 50 7.58 -3.00 15.94
CA LYS A 50 8.59 -2.25 15.15
C LYS A 50 9.72 -3.14 14.63
N THR A 51 9.98 -4.26 15.30
CA THR A 51 11.06 -5.21 14.96
C THR A 51 10.66 -6.26 13.92
N THR A 52 9.43 -6.21 13.39
CA THR A 52 9.01 -7.14 12.35
C THR A 52 9.86 -6.96 11.09
N ASN A 53 10.17 -8.08 10.43
CA ASN A 53 10.92 -8.12 9.19
C ASN A 53 10.20 -7.30 8.10
N GLN A 54 10.86 -6.26 7.60
CA GLN A 54 10.29 -5.35 6.60
C GLN A 54 10.05 -6.01 5.25
N ALA A 55 10.87 -7.00 4.85
CA ALA A 55 10.65 -7.76 3.61
C ALA A 55 9.36 -8.59 3.69
N LEU A 56 9.07 -9.16 4.87
CA LEU A 56 7.81 -9.87 5.10
C LEU A 56 6.60 -8.92 4.97
N LEU A 57 6.66 -7.74 5.59
CA LEU A 57 5.60 -6.74 5.48
C LEU A 57 5.43 -6.23 4.04
N LYS A 58 6.53 -6.03 3.31
CA LYS A 58 6.48 -5.69 1.89
C LYS A 58 5.78 -6.78 1.07
N ASN A 59 5.99 -8.05 1.38
CA ASN A 59 5.29 -9.17 0.73
C ASN A 59 3.79 -9.15 1.01
N TYR A 60 3.38 -8.88 2.26
CA TYR A 60 1.97 -8.71 2.61
C TYR A 60 1.31 -7.56 1.85
N LEU A 61 2.00 -6.43 1.73
CA LEU A 61 1.49 -5.28 1.00
C LEU A 61 1.40 -5.56 -0.51
N ASN A 62 2.41 -6.22 -1.09
CA ASN A 62 2.37 -6.63 -2.49
C ASN A 62 1.23 -7.60 -2.78
N PHE A 63 0.95 -8.53 -1.86
CA PHE A 63 -0.20 -9.43 -1.95
C PHE A 63 -1.51 -8.64 -2.03
N ILE A 64 -1.72 -7.64 -1.16
CA ILE A 64 -2.93 -6.79 -1.21
C ILE A 64 -3.09 -6.14 -2.59
N TYR A 65 -2.03 -5.55 -3.13
CA TYR A 65 -2.07 -4.89 -4.44
C TYR A 65 -2.33 -5.83 -5.62
N GLN A 66 -1.93 -7.09 -5.50
CA GLN A 66 -2.22 -8.11 -6.50
C GLN A 66 -3.62 -8.69 -6.37
N HIS A 67 -4.29 -8.49 -5.22
CA HIS A 67 -5.61 -9.04 -4.99
C HIS A 67 -6.67 -8.35 -5.87
N GLU A 68 -7.64 -9.14 -6.35
CA GLU A 68 -8.68 -8.63 -7.24
C GLU A 68 -9.58 -7.58 -6.59
N THR A 69 -9.92 -7.72 -5.31
CA THR A 69 -10.70 -6.72 -4.54
C THR A 69 -10.03 -5.34 -4.58
N TRP A 70 -8.71 -5.31 -4.50
CA TRP A 70 -7.97 -4.05 -4.56
C TRP A 70 -7.93 -3.49 -5.98
N ARG A 71 -7.70 -4.35 -6.98
CA ARG A 71 -7.64 -3.96 -8.40
C ARG A 71 -8.98 -3.47 -8.96
N LYS A 72 -10.11 -3.97 -8.47
CA LYS A 72 -11.48 -3.59 -8.92
C LYS A 72 -11.89 -2.17 -8.51
N LEU A 73 -11.15 -1.52 -7.61
CA LEU A 73 -11.48 -0.19 -7.10
C LEU A 73 -10.80 0.96 -7.89
N ASP A 74 -10.27 0.68 -9.08
CA ASP A 74 -9.46 1.62 -9.88
C ASP A 74 -8.33 2.29 -9.06
N ASN A 75 -7.82 1.56 -8.06
CA ASN A 75 -6.76 2.06 -7.20
C ASN A 75 -5.44 2.08 -7.98
N ILE A 76 -4.70 3.18 -7.86
CA ILE A 76 -3.33 3.27 -8.40
C ILE A 76 -2.36 2.81 -7.31
N LYS A 77 -1.52 1.82 -7.62
CA LYS A 77 -0.56 1.28 -6.66
C LYS A 77 0.41 2.41 -6.36
N PRO A 78 0.56 2.84 -5.09
CA PRO A 78 1.56 3.84 -4.76
C PRO A 78 2.94 3.33 -5.18
N LEU A 79 3.57 4.03 -6.11
CA LEU A 79 4.99 3.86 -6.40
C LEU A 79 5.74 4.54 -5.26
N PHE A 80 6.28 3.74 -4.34
CA PHE A 80 7.23 4.24 -3.37
C PHE A 80 8.54 4.49 -4.10
N ILE A 81 8.71 5.72 -4.55
CA ILE A 81 9.99 6.22 -5.05
C ILE A 81 10.79 6.55 -3.78
N ASP A 82 11.79 5.71 -3.48
CA ASP A 82 12.75 5.91 -2.38
C ASP A 82 13.93 6.80 -2.82
N ASP A 83 13.90 7.24 -4.08
CA ASP A 83 14.89 8.09 -4.73
C ASP A 83 14.43 9.57 -4.78
N GLU A 84 15.37 10.51 -4.94
CA GLU A 84 15.03 11.88 -5.30
C GLU A 84 14.14 11.86 -6.56
N LEU A 85 12.96 12.49 -6.46
CA LEU A 85 12.07 12.63 -7.61
C LEU A 85 12.85 13.24 -8.77
N GLU A 86 12.82 12.58 -9.92
CA GLU A 86 13.50 13.07 -11.12
C GLU A 86 13.07 14.51 -11.41
N GLY A 87 14.02 15.38 -11.77
CA GLY A 87 13.74 16.79 -11.98
C GLY A 87 12.64 17.05 -13.03
N GLU A 88 12.51 16.16 -14.02
CA GLU A 88 11.43 16.21 -15.02
C GLU A 88 10.04 16.00 -14.40
N PHE A 89 9.91 15.07 -13.44
CA PHE A 89 8.66 14.86 -12.71
C PHE A 89 8.25 16.11 -11.93
N ILE A 90 9.21 16.76 -11.26
CA ILE A 90 8.97 18.00 -10.51
C ILE A 90 8.51 19.12 -11.45
N LEU A 91 9.15 19.25 -12.62
CA LEU A 91 8.78 20.24 -13.63
C LEU A 91 7.35 20.04 -14.14
N GLU A 92 6.95 18.80 -14.43
CA GLU A 92 5.58 18.56 -14.93
C GLU A 92 4.51 18.73 -13.87
N MET A 93 4.79 18.36 -12.62
CA MET A 93 3.90 18.68 -11.50
C MET A 93 3.75 20.19 -11.30
N ALA A 94 4.83 20.97 -11.49
CA ALA A 94 4.77 22.42 -11.43
C ALA A 94 3.94 23.02 -12.57
N LYS A 95 4.06 22.49 -13.80
CA LYS A 95 3.22 22.91 -14.93
C LYS A 95 1.74 22.65 -14.66
N ILE A 96 1.38 21.43 -14.24
CA ILE A 96 0.01 21.04 -13.90
C ILE A 96 -0.57 21.97 -12.83
N SER A 97 0.19 22.23 -11.75
CA SER A 97 -0.22 23.16 -10.69
C SER A 97 -0.50 24.57 -11.22
N CYS A 98 0.34 25.05 -12.13
CA CYS A 98 0.18 26.37 -12.74
C CYS A 98 -1.09 26.44 -13.62
N GLU A 99 -1.38 25.39 -14.39
CA GLU A 99 -2.59 25.31 -15.23
C GLU A 99 -3.88 25.27 -14.40
N ILE A 100 -3.90 24.47 -13.33
CA ILE A 100 -5.03 24.43 -12.38
C ILE A 100 -5.24 25.82 -11.78
N THR A 101 -4.17 26.48 -11.31
CA THR A 101 -4.26 27.83 -10.72
C THR A 101 -4.80 28.86 -11.71
N LYS A 102 -4.35 28.82 -12.97
CA LYS A 102 -4.85 29.72 -14.03
C LYS A 102 -6.32 29.48 -14.32
N THR A 103 -6.76 28.23 -14.28
CA THR A 103 -8.17 27.86 -14.51
C THR A 103 -9.04 28.37 -13.37
N LEU A 104 -8.63 28.13 -12.12
CA LEU A 104 -9.35 28.57 -10.93
C LEU A 104 -9.42 30.09 -10.81
N LYS A 105 -8.36 30.84 -11.14
CA LYS A 105 -8.35 32.31 -11.10
C LYS A 105 -9.19 32.98 -12.19
N LYS A 106 -9.62 32.25 -13.22
CA LYS A 106 -10.51 32.75 -14.29
C LYS A 106 -11.99 32.58 -13.95
N THR A 107 -12.31 32.02 -12.79
CA THR A 107 -13.66 31.88 -12.22
C THR A 107 -13.83 32.90 -11.11
#